data_AF-A0A7K1JS91-F1
#
_entry.id   AF-A0A7K1JS91-F1
#
_cell.length_a   1.000
_cell.length_b   1.000
_cell.length_c   1.000
_cell.angle_alpha   90.00
_cell.angle_beta   90.00
_cell.angle_gamma   90.00
#
_symmetry.space_group_name_H-M   'P 1'
#
loop_
_entity.id
_entity.type
_entity.pdbx_description
1 polymer ?
#
loop_
_entity_poly.entity_id
_entity_poly.type
_entity_poly.pdbx_seq_one_letter_code
_entity_poly.pdbx_strand_id
1 'polypeptide(L)'
;MRAWGIGVLAVLLAACAPTHPLERTSATASSVPSPASTPPPALSSPIPTSDTPGFDGNFVTASGLACSIGGDFSVDCTGALPGVPPGVVRVRMGAGSGQPAGYYRVLAGGPGVAGARRLEVGQQVTSNRVTCRAESGPITICDNGKQSLTIGTGKTVLRDSGLTLPDGVPRPYDFVVSEVKYDGHGPKGIERMFTVANGLRCSILTYSGGSIACMGQLPGFTGGSGYVSVSNVPGNPSGIGFGTMNPPKDEVKQLPPGDSVYGYGNQGACMALADGGVACGFFGGNKSSGFVASDGRTWTFGI
;
A
#
# COMPACT_ATOMS: atom_id res chain seq x y z
N MET A 1 -2.38 66.83 41.17
CA MET A 1 -2.17 68.06 40.35
C MET A 1 -1.66 67.64 38.99
N ARG A 2 -2.19 68.18 37.86
CA ARG A 2 -1.74 68.02 36.44
C ARG A 2 -1.71 66.56 35.91
N ALA A 3 -2.48 66.07 34.92
CA ALA A 3 -2.78 66.54 33.54
C ALA A 3 -1.49 66.78 32.71
N TRP A 4 -1.30 66.41 31.43
CA TRP A 4 -2.12 65.98 30.28
C TRP A 4 -1.69 64.57 29.76
N GLY A 5 -2.19 63.94 28.68
CA GLY A 5 -3.40 64.17 27.86
C GLY A 5 -3.24 64.01 26.32
N ILE A 6 -3.83 62.94 25.74
CA ILE A 6 -4.22 62.71 24.31
C ILE A 6 -3.10 62.41 23.27
N GLY A 7 -3.38 61.46 22.36
CA GLY A 7 -2.54 61.22 21.16
C GLY A 7 -2.93 60.00 20.30
N VAL A 8 -4.16 59.89 19.79
CA VAL A 8 -4.52 58.88 18.78
C VAL A 8 -4.07 59.37 17.40
N LEU A 9 -3.32 58.54 16.65
CA LEU A 9 -3.00 58.81 15.25
C LEU A 9 -3.34 57.60 14.37
N ALA A 10 -4.44 57.71 13.63
CA ALA A 10 -4.77 56.80 12.54
C ALA A 10 -4.04 57.26 11.27
N VAL A 11 -3.29 56.36 10.63
CA VAL A 11 -2.64 56.66 9.35
C VAL A 11 -3.50 56.10 8.22
N LEU A 12 -4.21 57.00 7.54
CA LEU A 12 -4.79 56.76 6.22
C LEU A 12 -3.67 56.86 5.18
N LEU A 13 -3.37 55.77 4.48
CA LEU A 13 -2.59 55.80 3.25
C LEU A 13 -3.51 55.53 2.05
N ALA A 14 -3.67 56.56 1.22
CA ALA A 14 -4.52 56.54 0.05
C ALA A 14 -3.90 55.72 -1.09
N ALA A 15 -4.76 55.14 -1.92
CA ALA A 15 -4.34 54.41 -3.10
C ALA A 15 -3.72 55.32 -4.17
N CYS A 16 -2.65 54.85 -4.80
CA CYS A 16 -2.17 55.38 -6.08
C CYS A 16 -1.80 54.20 -6.99
N ALA A 17 -2.59 53.97 -8.02
CA ALA A 17 -2.38 52.88 -8.97
C ALA A 17 -1.60 53.39 -10.20
N PRO A 18 -0.47 52.79 -10.58
CA PRO A 18 0.20 53.12 -11.84
C PRO A 18 -0.56 52.52 -13.02
N THR A 19 -1.21 53.38 -13.81
CA THR A 19 -1.77 53.01 -15.11
C THR A 19 -0.65 52.80 -16.14
N HIS A 20 -0.35 51.55 -16.48
CA HIS A 20 0.39 51.22 -17.70
C HIS A 20 -0.57 50.71 -18.78
N PRO A 21 -0.47 51.19 -20.03
CA PRO A 21 -1.28 50.66 -21.13
C PRO A 21 -0.76 49.28 -21.53
N LEU A 22 -1.59 48.25 -21.36
CA LEU A 22 -1.34 46.94 -21.97
C LEU A 22 -1.65 47.01 -23.46
N GLU A 23 -0.61 47.12 -24.28
CA GLU A 23 -0.71 46.92 -25.73
C GLU A 23 -1.27 45.52 -26.01
N ARG A 24 -2.41 45.48 -26.73
CA ARG A 24 -3.06 44.24 -27.10
C ARG A 24 -2.36 43.63 -28.31
N THR A 25 -1.20 43.00 -28.08
CA THR A 25 -0.54 42.17 -29.09
C THR A 25 -1.40 40.94 -29.34
N SER A 26 -2.09 40.91 -30.48
CA SER A 26 -2.82 39.73 -30.95
C SER A 26 -1.83 38.61 -31.29
N ALA A 27 -1.53 37.77 -30.31
CA ALA A 27 -0.81 36.52 -30.54
C ALA A 27 -1.73 35.56 -31.30
N THR A 28 -1.47 35.36 -32.59
CA THR A 28 -2.09 34.32 -33.40
C THR A 28 -1.86 32.97 -32.74
N ALA A 29 -2.95 32.30 -32.32
CA ALA A 29 -2.86 30.97 -31.73
C ALA A 29 -2.47 29.95 -32.82
N SER A 30 -1.17 29.67 -32.95
CA SER A 30 -0.70 28.49 -33.66
C SER A 30 -1.18 27.26 -32.90
N SER A 31 -2.20 26.60 -33.44
CA SER A 31 -2.66 25.30 -32.98
C SER A 31 -1.53 24.28 -33.15
N VAL A 32 -0.83 23.98 -32.06
CA VAL A 32 0.06 22.82 -31.99
C VAL A 32 -0.81 21.57 -32.23
N PRO A 33 -0.51 20.73 -33.23
CA PRO A 33 -1.27 19.51 -33.45
C PRO A 33 -1.10 18.59 -32.25
N SER A 34 -2.20 18.16 -31.62
CA SER A 34 -2.16 17.11 -30.60
C SER A 34 -1.42 15.90 -31.16
N PRO A 35 -0.45 15.31 -30.43
CA PRO A 35 0.08 14.02 -30.82
C PRO A 35 -1.09 13.03 -30.85
N ALA A 36 -1.30 12.39 -32.00
CA ALA A 36 -2.35 11.39 -32.16
C ALA A 36 -2.12 10.30 -31.11
N SER A 37 -3.12 10.04 -30.27
CA SER A 37 -3.07 9.00 -29.25
C SER A 37 -2.84 7.65 -29.91
N THR A 38 -1.59 7.19 -29.93
CA THR A 38 -1.27 5.82 -30.33
C THR A 38 -2.09 4.89 -29.43
N PRO A 39 -2.95 4.01 -29.98
CA PRO A 39 -3.67 3.06 -29.15
C PRO A 39 -2.63 2.23 -28.37
N PRO A 40 -2.90 1.87 -27.10
CA PRO A 40 -1.98 1.05 -26.33
C PRO A 40 -1.68 -0.23 -27.11
N PRO A 41 -0.42 -0.72 -27.11
CA PRO A 41 -0.08 -1.94 -27.84
C PRO A 41 -1.03 -3.05 -27.40
N ALA A 42 -1.66 -3.69 -28.38
CA ALA A 42 -2.65 -4.73 -28.12
C ALA A 42 -2.07 -5.75 -27.14
N LEU A 43 -2.82 -6.05 -26.07
CA LEU A 43 -2.49 -7.15 -25.18
C LEU A 43 -2.32 -8.40 -26.05
N SER A 44 -1.09 -8.91 -26.13
CA SER A 44 -0.78 -10.13 -26.88
C SER A 44 -1.77 -11.21 -26.46
N SER A 45 -2.44 -11.84 -27.43
CA SER A 45 -3.36 -12.93 -27.16
C SER A 45 -2.69 -13.96 -26.24
N PRO A 46 -3.37 -14.42 -25.18
CA PRO A 46 -2.78 -15.36 -24.23
C PRO A 46 -2.28 -16.59 -24.99
N ILE A 47 -1.05 -17.03 -24.69
CA ILE A 47 -0.47 -18.18 -25.36
C ILE A 47 -1.28 -19.42 -24.97
N PRO A 48 -1.68 -20.28 -25.93
CA PRO A 48 -2.33 -21.53 -25.58
C PRO A 48 -1.38 -22.38 -24.73
N THR A 49 -1.78 -22.66 -23.49
CA THR A 49 -0.99 -23.41 -22.51
C THR A 49 -1.49 -24.84 -22.35
N SER A 50 -0.58 -25.75 -21.99
CA SER A 50 -0.91 -27.12 -21.59
C SER A 50 -0.48 -27.39 -20.14
N ASP A 51 -1.37 -28.04 -19.37
CA ASP A 51 -1.01 -28.57 -18.06
C ASP A 51 0.12 -29.58 -18.24
N THR A 52 1.27 -29.30 -17.64
CA THR A 52 2.46 -30.15 -17.82
C THR A 52 2.53 -31.21 -16.73
N PRO A 53 2.53 -32.52 -17.06
CA PRO A 53 2.62 -33.57 -16.05
C PRO A 53 3.96 -33.55 -15.31
N GLY A 54 3.91 -33.93 -14.02
CA GLY A 54 5.11 -34.10 -13.18
C GLY A 54 5.60 -32.83 -12.49
N PHE A 55 4.74 -31.83 -12.31
CA PHE A 55 4.93 -30.77 -11.31
C PHE A 55 4.13 -31.12 -10.05
N ASP A 56 4.78 -31.07 -8.88
CA ASP A 56 4.17 -31.29 -7.55
C ASP A 56 3.63 -29.99 -6.92
N GLY A 57 3.77 -28.87 -7.63
CA GLY A 57 3.53 -27.51 -7.15
C GLY A 57 4.82 -26.67 -7.08
N ASN A 58 6.01 -27.29 -7.06
CA ASN A 58 7.30 -26.60 -7.08
C ASN A 58 7.80 -26.44 -8.53
N PHE A 59 8.24 -25.23 -8.89
CA PHE A 59 8.75 -24.92 -10.23
C PHE A 59 9.80 -23.79 -10.19
N VAL A 60 10.56 -23.69 -11.27
CA VAL A 60 11.47 -22.58 -11.53
C VAL A 60 10.88 -21.72 -12.65
N THR A 61 10.79 -20.40 -12.47
CA THR A 61 10.24 -19.50 -13.50
C THR A 61 11.15 -19.45 -14.74
N ALA A 62 10.62 -18.91 -15.84
CA ALA A 62 11.44 -18.58 -17.01
C ALA A 62 12.57 -17.58 -16.69
N SER A 63 12.47 -16.80 -15.60
CA SER A 63 13.50 -15.90 -15.07
C SER A 63 14.46 -16.52 -14.05
N GLY A 64 14.32 -17.81 -13.70
CA GLY A 64 15.19 -18.50 -12.75
C GLY A 64 14.82 -18.35 -11.28
N LEU A 65 13.64 -17.81 -10.95
CA LEU A 65 13.14 -17.72 -9.58
C LEU A 65 12.57 -19.06 -9.12
N ALA A 66 12.84 -19.39 -7.86
CA ALA A 66 12.34 -20.57 -7.19
C ALA A 66 10.90 -20.32 -6.70
N CYS A 67 9.92 -21.10 -7.13
CA CYS A 67 8.51 -20.90 -6.76
C CYS A 67 7.82 -22.19 -6.29
N SER A 68 6.84 -22.06 -5.38
CA SER A 68 5.93 -23.14 -5.00
C SER A 68 4.47 -22.69 -4.90
N ILE A 69 3.55 -23.57 -5.26
CA ILE A 69 2.11 -23.44 -5.01
C ILE A 69 1.78 -24.10 -3.66
N GLY A 70 1.31 -23.30 -2.70
CA GLY A 70 0.91 -23.78 -1.37
C GLY A 70 -0.47 -24.44 -1.35
N GLY A 71 -0.72 -25.28 -0.33
CA GLY A 71 -2.04 -25.88 -0.07
C GLY A 71 -3.13 -24.88 0.34
N ASP A 72 -2.73 -23.64 0.67
CA ASP A 72 -3.55 -22.52 1.12
C ASP A 72 -3.88 -21.51 0.01
N PHE A 73 -3.89 -21.96 -1.26
CA PHE A 73 -4.14 -21.12 -2.44
C PHE A 73 -3.07 -20.04 -2.67
N SER A 74 -1.86 -20.24 -2.10
CA SER A 74 -0.75 -19.30 -2.15
C SER A 74 0.27 -19.63 -3.25
N VAL A 75 1.07 -18.64 -3.61
CA VAL A 75 2.33 -18.84 -4.35
C VAL A 75 3.43 -18.10 -3.63
N ASP A 76 4.50 -18.80 -3.31
CA ASP A 76 5.73 -18.22 -2.80
C ASP A 76 6.81 -18.31 -3.87
N CYS A 77 7.41 -17.17 -4.22
CA CYS A 77 8.57 -17.11 -5.11
C CYS A 77 9.74 -16.42 -4.41
N THR A 78 10.95 -16.97 -4.57
CA THR A 78 12.19 -16.47 -3.97
C THR A 78 13.33 -16.33 -4.97
N GLY A 79 14.25 -15.40 -4.66
CA GLY A 79 15.41 -15.07 -5.46
C GLY A 79 15.47 -13.58 -5.79
N ALA A 80 16.23 -13.23 -6.84
CA ALA A 80 16.40 -11.85 -7.30
C ALA A 80 15.15 -11.36 -8.05
N LEU A 81 14.17 -10.84 -7.30
CA LEU A 81 12.90 -10.37 -7.85
C LEU A 81 13.11 -9.10 -8.71
N PRO A 82 12.63 -9.08 -9.97
CA PRO A 82 12.75 -7.89 -10.82
C PRO A 82 11.94 -6.71 -10.29
N GLY A 83 12.53 -5.51 -10.26
CA GLY A 83 11.82 -4.23 -10.07
C GLY A 83 11.16 -4.01 -8.70
N VAL A 84 11.55 -4.75 -7.67
CA VAL A 84 11.09 -4.57 -6.28
C VAL A 84 12.09 -3.71 -5.47
N PRO A 85 11.72 -3.19 -4.29
CA PRO A 85 12.64 -2.46 -3.42
C PRO A 85 13.90 -3.27 -3.03
N PRO A 86 15.05 -2.61 -2.76
CA PRO A 86 16.28 -3.27 -2.36
C PRO A 86 16.11 -4.19 -1.14
N GLY A 87 16.80 -5.33 -1.16
CA GLY A 87 16.77 -6.34 -0.10
C GLY A 87 15.51 -7.23 -0.10
N VAL A 88 14.53 -7.00 -0.97
CA VAL A 88 13.40 -7.92 -1.16
C VAL A 88 13.88 -9.18 -1.90
N VAL A 89 13.69 -10.34 -1.29
CA VAL A 89 14.16 -11.66 -1.77
C VAL A 89 13.03 -12.68 -1.93
N ARG A 90 11.81 -12.29 -1.54
CA ARG A 90 10.61 -13.15 -1.57
C ARG A 90 9.36 -12.33 -1.89
N VAL A 91 8.44 -12.94 -2.63
CA VAL A 91 7.07 -12.45 -2.84
C VAL A 91 6.10 -13.58 -2.57
N ARG A 92 5.00 -13.27 -1.85
CA ARG A 92 3.90 -14.19 -1.59
C ARG A 92 2.60 -13.66 -2.19
N MET A 93 1.97 -14.46 -3.04
CA MET A 93 0.55 -14.34 -3.37
C MET A 93 -0.27 -15.23 -2.43
N GLY A 94 -1.47 -14.81 -2.05
CA GLY A 94 -2.35 -15.58 -1.17
C GLY A 94 -2.10 -15.33 0.32
N ALA A 95 -3.09 -14.73 1.00
CA ALA A 95 -3.12 -14.54 2.44
C ALA A 95 -3.72 -15.78 3.15
N GLY A 96 -2.99 -16.89 3.14
CA GLY A 96 -3.35 -18.08 3.91
C GLY A 96 -3.07 -17.94 5.41
N SER A 97 -3.15 -19.06 6.13
CA SER A 97 -3.27 -19.12 7.60
C SER A 97 -2.04 -18.73 8.43
N GLY A 98 -1.00 -18.13 7.82
CA GLY A 98 0.24 -17.79 8.53
C GLY A 98 0.89 -16.45 8.17
N GLN A 99 0.77 -15.97 6.93
CA GLN A 99 1.49 -14.79 6.43
C GLN A 99 0.64 -14.02 5.41
N PRO A 100 0.68 -12.67 5.39
CA PRO A 100 -0.04 -11.88 4.40
C PRO A 100 0.56 -12.02 3.00
N ALA A 101 -0.20 -11.66 1.98
CA ALA A 101 0.32 -11.52 0.62
C ALA A 101 1.12 -10.20 0.51
N GLY A 102 2.29 -10.23 -0.13
CA GLY A 102 3.20 -9.08 -0.24
C GLY A 102 4.66 -9.45 -0.51
N TYR A 103 5.55 -8.46 -0.41
CA TYR A 103 6.99 -8.60 -0.58
C TYR A 103 7.72 -8.76 0.77
N TYR A 104 8.85 -9.46 0.80
CA TYR A 104 9.56 -9.85 2.03
C TYR A 104 11.09 -9.77 1.85
N ARG A 105 11.81 -9.45 2.93
CA ARG A 105 13.27 -9.30 2.96
C ARG A 105 14.00 -10.51 3.57
N VAL A 106 13.29 -11.42 4.23
CA VAL A 106 13.85 -12.66 4.79
C VAL A 106 13.28 -13.89 4.09
N LEU A 107 14.16 -14.87 3.84
CA LEU A 107 13.83 -16.20 3.30
C LEU A 107 13.23 -17.14 4.38
N ALA A 108 12.21 -16.67 5.10
CA ALA A 108 11.52 -17.46 6.13
C ALA A 108 10.59 -18.48 5.47
N GLY A 109 11.03 -19.75 5.39
CA GLY A 109 10.22 -20.84 4.82
C GLY A 109 10.00 -20.75 3.31
N GLY A 110 11.01 -20.28 2.56
CA GLY A 110 10.97 -20.22 1.10
C GLY A 110 10.82 -21.61 0.44
N PRO A 111 10.41 -21.67 -0.84
CA PRO A 111 10.19 -22.91 -1.56
C PRO A 111 11.46 -23.76 -1.64
N GLY A 112 11.36 -25.02 -1.22
CA GLY A 112 12.38 -26.03 -1.42
C GLY A 112 12.39 -26.50 -2.87
N VAL A 113 13.27 -25.94 -3.71
CA VAL A 113 13.33 -26.25 -5.16
C VAL A 113 14.23 -27.43 -5.53
N ALA A 114 14.50 -28.33 -4.58
CA ALA A 114 15.23 -29.56 -4.88
C ALA A 114 14.40 -30.45 -5.82
N GLY A 115 14.84 -30.58 -7.08
CA GLY A 115 14.11 -31.32 -8.12
C GLY A 115 13.02 -30.51 -8.85
N ALA A 116 12.83 -29.23 -8.52
CA ALA A 116 11.86 -28.38 -9.22
C ALA A 116 12.24 -28.21 -10.70
N ARG A 117 11.26 -28.37 -11.58
CA ARG A 117 11.46 -28.23 -13.05
C ARG A 117 11.26 -26.78 -13.46
N ARG A 118 11.91 -26.36 -14.55
CA ARG A 118 11.64 -25.06 -15.18
C ARG A 118 10.28 -25.10 -15.88
N LEU A 119 9.49 -24.05 -15.69
CA LEU A 119 8.25 -23.81 -16.40
C LEU A 119 8.57 -23.07 -17.69
N GLU A 120 8.57 -23.79 -18.82
CA GLU A 120 8.92 -23.26 -20.13
C GLU A 120 7.74 -22.51 -20.78
N VAL A 121 8.02 -21.60 -21.71
CA VAL A 121 7.01 -20.80 -22.41
C VAL A 121 5.92 -21.70 -23.02
N GLY A 122 4.65 -21.39 -22.75
CA GLY A 122 3.50 -22.20 -23.18
C GLY A 122 3.17 -23.39 -22.25
N GLN A 123 3.91 -23.58 -21.16
CA GLN A 123 3.54 -24.52 -20.10
C GLN A 123 2.77 -23.82 -18.99
N GLN A 124 1.87 -24.58 -18.35
CA GLN A 124 1.28 -24.21 -17.07
C GLN A 124 1.39 -25.36 -16.05
N VAL A 125 1.40 -24.98 -14.77
CA VAL A 125 1.20 -25.83 -13.62
C VAL A 125 -0.06 -25.36 -12.89
N THR A 126 -1.00 -26.27 -12.71
CA THR A 126 -2.24 -26.04 -11.96
C THR A 126 -2.24 -26.93 -10.72
N SER A 127 -2.30 -26.34 -9.53
CA SER A 127 -2.35 -27.05 -8.25
C SER A 127 -3.15 -26.24 -7.24
N ASN A 128 -3.89 -26.88 -6.34
CA ASN A 128 -4.64 -26.22 -5.26
C ASN A 128 -5.46 -24.99 -5.71
N ARG A 129 -6.17 -25.05 -6.86
CA ARG A 129 -6.92 -23.91 -7.46
C ARG A 129 -6.09 -22.66 -7.78
N VAL A 130 -4.77 -22.80 -7.88
CA VAL A 130 -3.84 -21.82 -8.42
C VAL A 130 -3.36 -22.33 -9.77
N THR A 131 -3.29 -21.44 -10.77
CA THR A 131 -2.64 -21.74 -12.05
C THR A 131 -1.48 -20.77 -12.25
N CYS A 132 -0.28 -21.31 -12.41
CA CYS A 132 0.91 -20.57 -12.82
C CYS A 132 1.31 -20.97 -14.25
N ARG A 133 1.57 -20.00 -15.12
CA ARG A 133 1.95 -20.22 -16.52
C ARG A 133 3.10 -19.33 -16.95
N ALA A 134 3.92 -19.83 -17.88
CA ALA A 134 4.98 -19.05 -18.52
C ALA A 134 4.49 -18.51 -19.88
N GLU A 135 4.50 -17.18 -20.00
CA GLU A 135 4.12 -16.43 -21.20
C GLU A 135 5.38 -16.13 -22.05
N SER A 136 5.23 -15.40 -23.18
CA SER A 136 6.38 -15.03 -24.02
C SER A 136 7.41 -14.18 -23.26
N GLY A 137 8.69 -14.49 -23.46
CA GLY A 137 9.80 -13.87 -22.73
C GLY A 137 9.98 -14.45 -21.32
N PRO A 138 10.70 -13.76 -20.42
CA PRO A 138 10.91 -14.21 -19.04
C PRO A 138 9.71 -13.83 -18.15
N ILE A 139 8.49 -14.10 -18.63
CA ILE A 139 7.24 -13.73 -17.96
C ILE A 139 6.59 -14.98 -17.35
N THR A 140 6.20 -14.90 -16.08
CA THR A 140 5.43 -15.91 -15.38
C THR A 140 4.26 -15.25 -14.67
N ILE A 141 3.05 -15.76 -14.91
CA ILE A 141 1.80 -15.27 -14.33
C ILE A 141 1.19 -16.38 -13.50
N CYS A 142 0.98 -16.12 -12.21
CA CYS A 142 0.19 -16.96 -11.32
C CYS A 142 -1.12 -16.26 -10.97
N ASP A 143 -2.20 -17.03 -10.86
CA ASP A 143 -3.53 -16.54 -10.49
C ASP A 143 -4.27 -17.57 -9.62
N ASN A 144 -5.05 -17.09 -8.64
CA ASN A 144 -5.90 -17.92 -7.75
C ASN A 144 -7.38 -17.48 -7.72
N GLY A 145 -7.82 -16.73 -8.74
CA GLY A 145 -9.14 -16.11 -8.87
C GLY A 145 -9.35 -14.83 -8.05
N LYS A 146 -8.58 -14.62 -6.98
CA LYS A 146 -8.64 -13.40 -6.13
C LYS A 146 -7.43 -12.51 -6.29
N GLN A 147 -6.27 -13.09 -6.53
CA GLN A 147 -5.01 -12.41 -6.66
C GLN A 147 -4.25 -12.94 -7.86
N SER A 148 -3.44 -12.06 -8.45
CA SER A 148 -2.48 -12.42 -9.50
C SER A 148 -1.08 -11.92 -9.14
N LEU A 149 -0.08 -12.74 -9.46
CA LEU A 149 1.33 -12.42 -9.35
C LEU A 149 1.92 -12.49 -10.77
N THR A 150 2.38 -11.35 -11.28
CA THR A 150 3.12 -11.27 -12.54
C THR A 150 4.59 -11.00 -12.25
N ILE A 151 5.44 -11.97 -12.56
CA ILE A 151 6.90 -11.81 -12.63
C ILE A 151 7.25 -11.59 -14.10
N GLY A 152 7.98 -10.53 -14.44
CA GLY A 152 8.36 -10.25 -15.82
C GLY A 152 9.66 -9.46 -15.94
N THR A 153 10.01 -9.09 -17.18
CA THR A 153 11.22 -8.36 -17.49
C THR A 153 11.25 -7.01 -16.74
N GLY A 154 12.14 -6.90 -15.75
CA GLY A 154 12.35 -5.67 -14.98
C GLY A 154 11.28 -5.32 -13.94
N LYS A 155 10.22 -6.12 -13.75
CA LYS A 155 9.20 -5.87 -12.70
C LYS A 155 8.52 -7.14 -12.17
N THR A 156 8.13 -7.07 -10.91
CA THR A 156 7.24 -8.01 -10.22
C THR A 156 6.03 -7.22 -9.74
N VAL A 157 4.82 -7.75 -9.97
CA VAL A 157 3.58 -7.07 -9.62
C VAL A 157 2.62 -8.06 -8.97
N LEU A 158 2.26 -7.81 -7.72
CA LEU A 158 1.19 -8.50 -7.01
C LEU A 158 -0.09 -7.65 -7.09
N ARG A 159 -1.23 -8.28 -7.40
CA ARG A 159 -2.54 -7.63 -7.49
C ARG A 159 -3.62 -8.45 -6.82
N ASP A 160 -4.69 -7.77 -6.42
CA ASP A 160 -5.96 -8.36 -6.02
C ASP A 160 -7.00 -7.92 -7.06
N SER A 161 -7.72 -8.88 -7.65
CA SER A 161 -8.65 -8.65 -8.76
C SER A 161 -9.95 -7.98 -8.32
N GLY A 162 -10.28 -8.03 -7.02
CA GLY A 162 -11.47 -7.41 -6.45
C GLY A 162 -11.20 -6.08 -5.74
N LEU A 163 -9.93 -5.72 -5.50
CA LEU A 163 -9.57 -4.55 -4.70
C LEU A 163 -9.76 -3.22 -5.46
N THR A 164 -10.89 -2.57 -5.20
CA THR A 164 -11.12 -1.17 -5.59
C THR A 164 -10.74 -0.24 -4.44
N LEU A 165 -9.98 0.82 -4.77
CA LEU A 165 -9.56 1.88 -3.84
C LEU A 165 -9.94 3.26 -4.40
N PRO A 166 -10.27 4.25 -3.55
CA PRO A 166 -10.38 5.65 -3.98
C PRO A 166 -9.04 6.21 -4.49
N ASP A 167 -9.12 7.24 -5.33
CA ASP A 167 -7.93 7.97 -5.79
C ASP A 167 -7.11 8.50 -4.61
N GLY A 168 -5.78 8.37 -4.72
CA GLY A 168 -4.84 8.75 -3.67
C GLY A 168 -4.68 7.74 -2.52
N VAL A 169 -5.47 6.66 -2.46
CA VAL A 169 -5.19 5.55 -1.53
C VAL A 169 -4.14 4.61 -2.14
N PRO A 170 -2.98 4.40 -1.49
CA PRO A 170 -1.97 3.47 -1.98
C PRO A 170 -2.43 2.01 -1.84
N ARG A 171 -1.97 1.13 -2.73
CA ARG A 171 -2.30 -0.30 -2.68
C ARG A 171 -1.41 -1.03 -1.65
N PRO A 172 -1.98 -1.83 -0.72
CA PRO A 172 -1.20 -2.59 0.26
C PRO A 172 -0.14 -3.50 -0.35
N TYR A 173 -0.43 -4.08 -1.52
CA TYR A 173 0.44 -5.03 -2.21
C TYR A 173 1.62 -4.37 -2.96
N ASP A 174 1.71 -3.04 -2.97
CA ASP A 174 2.87 -2.32 -3.51
C ASP A 174 3.97 -2.08 -2.44
N PHE A 175 3.74 -2.51 -1.19
CA PHE A 175 4.63 -2.29 -0.03
C PHE A 175 5.31 -3.58 0.42
N VAL A 176 6.45 -3.44 1.11
CA VAL A 176 7.17 -4.57 1.71
C VAL A 176 6.55 -4.90 3.08
N VAL A 177 6.17 -6.14 3.30
CA VAL A 177 5.65 -6.58 4.60
C VAL A 177 6.77 -6.48 5.63
N SER A 178 6.57 -5.66 6.65
CA SER A 178 7.52 -5.52 7.74
C SER A 178 7.57 -6.80 8.56
N GLU A 179 8.76 -7.37 8.66
CA GLU A 179 9.08 -8.56 9.44
C GLU A 179 9.42 -8.21 10.91
N VAL A 180 9.44 -6.90 11.23
CA VAL A 180 9.60 -6.40 12.60
C VAL A 180 8.42 -6.85 13.44
N LYS A 181 8.70 -7.46 14.60
CA LYS A 181 7.69 -7.67 15.63
C LYS A 181 7.33 -6.32 16.25
N TYR A 182 6.22 -5.75 15.79
CA TYR A 182 5.46 -4.72 16.52
C TYR A 182 4.70 -5.44 17.62
N ASP A 183 5.15 -5.25 18.85
CA ASP A 183 4.74 -6.08 19.97
C ASP A 183 3.27 -5.84 20.34
N GLY A 184 2.65 -6.89 20.87
CA GLY A 184 1.22 -6.92 21.13
C GLY A 184 0.85 -6.18 22.40
N HIS A 185 0.18 -5.04 22.26
CA HIS A 185 -0.41 -4.29 23.36
C HIS A 185 -1.87 -4.72 23.63
N GLY A 186 -2.51 -4.04 24.59
CA GLY A 186 -3.87 -4.32 25.05
C GLY A 186 -4.00 -5.57 25.95
N PRO A 187 -5.23 -5.97 26.33
CA PRO A 187 -5.50 -7.09 27.25
C PRO A 187 -5.18 -8.49 26.72
N LYS A 188 -4.94 -8.63 25.41
CA LYS A 188 -4.73 -9.92 24.73
C LYS A 188 -3.43 -10.01 23.91
N GLY A 189 -2.59 -8.97 23.91
CA GLY A 189 -1.34 -8.98 23.15
C GLY A 189 -1.53 -9.01 21.63
N ILE A 190 -2.53 -8.29 21.13
CA ILE A 190 -3.03 -8.34 19.74
C ILE A 190 -3.07 -6.96 19.06
N GLU A 191 -2.94 -5.88 19.83
CA GLU A 191 -2.85 -4.51 19.31
C GLU A 191 -1.42 -4.25 18.87
N ARG A 192 -1.16 -4.13 17.57
CA ARG A 192 0.18 -3.79 17.07
C ARG A 192 0.33 -2.28 17.03
N MET A 193 1.17 -1.71 17.90
CA MET A 193 1.53 -0.29 17.85
C MET A 193 2.83 -0.06 17.10
N PHE A 194 2.89 1.05 16.37
CA PHE A 194 4.07 1.50 15.64
C PHE A 194 4.04 3.02 15.49
N THR A 195 5.16 3.63 15.12
CA THR A 195 5.24 5.02 14.67
C THR A 195 5.54 5.09 13.17
N VAL A 196 5.25 6.22 12.54
CA VAL A 196 5.76 6.57 11.19
C VAL A 196 6.63 7.83 11.25
N ALA A 197 7.34 8.16 10.18
CA ALA A 197 8.42 9.14 10.21
C ALA A 197 7.97 10.58 10.57
N ASN A 198 6.70 10.94 10.32
CA ASN A 198 6.13 12.22 10.75
C ASN A 198 5.74 12.28 12.25
N GLY A 199 6.01 11.22 13.02
CA GLY A 199 5.75 11.15 14.46
C GLY A 199 4.34 10.70 14.85
N LEU A 200 3.45 10.37 13.89
CA LEU A 200 2.17 9.74 14.22
C LEU A 200 2.40 8.37 14.86
N ARG A 201 1.74 8.12 15.99
CA ARG A 201 1.63 6.80 16.62
C ARG A 201 0.35 6.14 16.13
N CYS A 202 0.46 4.91 15.65
CA CYS A 202 -0.63 4.15 15.07
C CYS A 202 -0.83 2.82 15.79
N SER A 203 -2.05 2.28 15.74
CA SER A 203 -2.37 0.94 16.20
C SER A 203 -3.29 0.19 15.25
N ILE A 204 -3.07 -1.13 15.13
CA ILE A 204 -3.99 -2.07 14.49
C ILE A 204 -4.43 -3.09 15.54
N LEU A 205 -5.73 -3.14 15.82
CA LEU A 205 -6.36 -4.11 16.73
C LEU A 205 -7.39 -4.93 15.95
N THR A 206 -7.12 -6.21 15.70
CA THR A 206 -8.05 -7.08 14.95
C THR A 206 -8.36 -8.37 15.71
N TYR A 207 -9.45 -8.33 16.49
CA TYR A 207 -9.99 -9.49 17.19
C TYR A 207 -11.49 -9.29 17.44
N SER A 208 -12.31 -10.21 16.93
CA SER A 208 -13.78 -10.11 17.00
C SER A 208 -14.34 -8.79 16.45
N GLY A 209 -13.78 -8.35 15.31
CA GLY A 209 -13.94 -7.02 14.75
C GLY A 209 -12.63 -6.23 14.84
N GLY A 210 -12.43 -5.31 13.90
CA GLY A 210 -11.19 -4.56 13.77
C GLY A 210 -11.36 -3.09 14.10
N SER A 211 -10.36 -2.47 14.73
CA SER A 211 -10.13 -1.04 14.69
C SER A 211 -8.69 -0.73 14.28
N ILE A 212 -8.52 0.37 13.54
CA ILE A 212 -7.23 0.92 13.17
C ILE A 212 -7.29 2.41 13.48
N ALA A 213 -6.26 2.94 14.15
CA ALA A 213 -6.23 4.34 14.54
C ALA A 213 -4.80 4.91 14.51
N CYS A 214 -4.69 6.22 14.30
CA CYS A 214 -3.46 6.97 14.48
C CYS A 214 -3.72 8.26 15.27
N MET A 215 -2.72 8.69 16.04
CA MET A 215 -2.77 9.87 16.91
C MET A 215 -1.45 10.63 16.84
N GLY A 216 -1.54 11.96 16.92
CA GLY A 216 -0.40 12.88 16.90
C GLY A 216 -0.76 14.15 16.11
N GLN A 217 0.24 14.87 15.61
CA GLN A 217 0.01 16.04 14.77
C GLN A 217 -0.51 15.61 13.38
N LEU A 218 -1.81 15.39 13.27
CA LEU A 218 -2.45 14.96 12.02
C LEU A 218 -2.30 16.03 10.93
N PRO A 219 -1.81 15.68 9.72
CA PRO A 219 -1.76 16.60 8.59
C PRO A 219 -3.13 17.24 8.32
N GLY A 220 -3.18 18.57 8.22
CA GLY A 220 -4.40 19.34 7.96
C GLY A 220 -5.37 19.47 9.13
N PHE A 221 -5.08 18.91 10.30
CA PHE A 221 -5.92 19.03 11.49
C PHE A 221 -5.49 20.24 12.33
N THR A 222 -6.45 21.10 12.71
CA THR A 222 -6.21 22.28 13.55
C THR A 222 -6.59 21.97 15.00
N GLY A 223 -5.77 22.41 15.96
CA GLY A 223 -6.01 22.19 17.41
C GLY A 223 -4.98 21.31 18.13
N GLY A 224 -3.86 20.95 17.48
CA GLY A 224 -2.78 20.17 18.10
C GLY A 224 -2.91 18.67 17.78
N SER A 225 -2.67 17.81 18.78
CA SER A 225 -2.73 16.35 18.58
C SER A 225 -4.16 15.90 18.25
N GLY A 226 -4.35 15.50 16.99
CA GLY A 226 -5.57 14.86 16.51
C GLY A 226 -5.53 13.34 16.64
N TYR A 227 -6.69 12.74 16.36
CA TYR A 227 -6.94 11.31 16.34
C TYR A 227 -7.78 10.97 15.11
N VAL A 228 -7.36 9.94 14.36
CA VAL A 228 -8.10 9.39 13.22
C VAL A 228 -8.30 7.90 13.44
N SER A 229 -9.49 7.39 13.13
CA SER A 229 -9.79 5.97 13.28
C SER A 229 -10.77 5.46 12.24
N VAL A 230 -10.70 4.16 11.99
CA VAL A 230 -11.76 3.36 11.35
C VAL A 230 -11.99 2.09 12.16
N SER A 231 -13.24 1.63 12.21
CA SER A 231 -13.59 0.37 12.84
C SER A 231 -14.69 -0.37 12.09
N ASN A 232 -14.49 -1.68 11.93
CA ASN A 232 -15.50 -2.61 11.43
C ASN A 232 -16.39 -3.17 12.56
N VAL A 233 -16.26 -2.65 13.79
CA VAL A 233 -17.14 -2.94 14.93
C VAL A 233 -18.27 -1.89 14.95
N PRO A 234 -19.55 -2.28 14.86
CA PRO A 234 -20.65 -1.33 15.00
C PRO A 234 -20.61 -0.56 16.31
N GLY A 235 -20.79 0.77 16.25
CA GLY A 235 -20.78 1.65 17.43
C GLY A 235 -19.39 2.10 17.90
N ASN A 236 -18.30 1.54 17.39
CA ASN A 236 -16.96 2.10 17.61
C ASN A 236 -16.77 3.41 16.81
N PRO A 237 -15.99 4.37 17.33
CA PRO A 237 -15.71 5.61 16.61
C PRO A 237 -14.97 5.33 15.30
N SER A 238 -15.39 6.02 14.25
CA SER A 238 -14.69 6.16 12.97
C SER A 238 -14.78 7.62 12.54
N GLY A 239 -13.71 8.18 11.97
CA GLY A 239 -13.62 9.60 11.64
C GLY A 239 -12.34 10.25 12.12
N ILE A 240 -12.33 11.59 12.10
CA ILE A 240 -11.21 12.45 12.50
C ILE A 240 -11.71 13.40 13.60
N GLY A 241 -10.91 13.60 14.65
CA GLY A 241 -11.25 14.51 15.74
C GLY A 241 -10.21 14.51 16.85
N PHE A 242 -10.65 14.81 18.06
CA PHE A 242 -9.85 14.61 19.27
C PHE A 242 -10.15 13.22 19.85
N GLY A 243 -9.14 12.57 20.43
CA GLY A 243 -9.26 11.23 20.98
C GLY A 243 -8.00 10.82 21.72
N THR A 244 -8.02 9.60 22.26
CA THR A 244 -6.87 9.01 22.95
C THR A 244 -6.58 7.62 22.39
N MET A 245 -5.32 7.23 22.46
CA MET A 245 -4.89 5.84 22.27
C MET A 245 -4.41 5.28 23.60
N ASN A 246 -4.50 3.96 23.76
CA ASN A 246 -3.83 3.25 24.85
C ASN A 246 -2.35 3.69 24.92
N PRO A 247 -1.78 3.87 26.12
CA PRO A 247 -0.34 4.06 26.26
C PRO A 247 0.37 2.77 25.83
N PRO A 248 1.52 2.86 25.15
CA PRO A 248 2.33 1.68 24.87
C PRO A 248 2.91 1.13 26.18
N LYS A 249 3.09 -0.20 26.23
CA LYS A 249 3.74 -0.87 27.37
C LYS A 249 5.27 -0.87 27.27
N ASP A 250 5.77 -0.82 26.03
CA ASP A 250 7.16 -1.03 25.65
C ASP A 250 7.57 0.02 24.60
N GLU A 251 8.80 -0.05 24.09
CA GLU A 251 9.27 0.84 23.02
C GLU A 251 8.47 0.66 21.72
N VAL A 252 7.88 1.75 21.21
CA VAL A 252 7.11 1.73 19.97
C VAL A 252 8.06 1.89 18.78
N LYS A 253 8.27 0.79 18.06
CA LYS A 253 9.14 0.74 16.88
C LYS A 253 8.53 1.50 15.70
N GLN A 254 9.38 2.14 14.91
CA GLN A 254 8.98 2.81 13.67
C GLN A 254 8.71 1.80 12.54
N LEU A 255 7.71 2.07 11.72
CA LEU A 255 7.49 1.42 10.42
C LEU A 255 8.26 2.21 9.34
N PRO A 256 9.24 1.60 8.64
CA PRO A 256 10.02 2.29 7.61
C PRO A 256 9.15 2.73 6.42
N PRO A 257 9.40 3.89 5.79
CA PRO A 257 8.75 4.27 4.54
C PRO A 257 8.89 3.19 3.46
N GLY A 258 7.78 2.84 2.79
CA GLY A 258 7.73 1.74 1.82
C GLY A 258 7.42 0.37 2.42
N ASP A 259 7.33 0.26 3.76
CA ASP A 259 6.92 -0.96 4.45
C ASP A 259 5.44 -0.90 4.90
N SER A 260 4.84 -2.07 5.08
CA SER A 260 3.49 -2.26 5.60
C SER A 260 3.46 -3.18 6.82
N VAL A 261 2.48 -2.96 7.70
CA VAL A 261 2.19 -3.80 8.86
C VAL A 261 0.73 -4.23 8.82
N TYR A 262 0.48 -5.51 9.04
CA TYR A 262 -0.86 -6.10 9.05
C TYR A 262 -1.36 -6.28 10.48
N GLY A 263 -2.68 -6.42 10.67
CA GLY A 263 -3.27 -6.84 11.94
C GLY A 263 -3.12 -8.34 12.21
N TYR A 264 -3.54 -8.77 13.40
CA TYR A 264 -3.65 -10.19 13.72
C TYR A 264 -4.61 -10.89 12.74
N GLY A 265 -4.27 -12.12 12.33
CA GLY A 265 -5.02 -12.86 11.31
C GLY A 265 -4.95 -12.26 9.89
N ASN A 266 -3.95 -11.42 9.59
CA ASN A 266 -3.78 -10.71 8.32
C ASN A 266 -4.95 -9.77 7.97
N GLN A 267 -5.75 -9.36 8.97
CA GLN A 267 -6.86 -8.44 8.81
C GLN A 267 -6.40 -7.01 9.03
N GLY A 268 -6.75 -6.11 8.10
CA GLY A 268 -6.31 -4.72 8.13
C GLY A 268 -4.81 -4.56 7.87
N ALA A 269 -4.44 -3.42 7.31
CA ALA A 269 -3.05 -3.05 7.10
C ALA A 269 -2.84 -1.55 7.28
N CYS A 270 -1.61 -1.17 7.59
CA CYS A 270 -1.11 0.19 7.48
C CYS A 270 0.18 0.20 6.68
N MET A 271 0.38 1.25 5.89
CA MET A 271 1.48 1.49 4.97
C MET A 271 2.18 2.79 5.38
N ALA A 272 3.47 2.75 5.65
CA ALA A 272 4.26 3.96 5.90
C ALA A 272 4.67 4.59 4.56
N LEU A 273 4.30 5.85 4.37
CA LEU A 273 4.40 6.53 3.08
C LEU A 273 5.73 7.29 2.94
N ALA A 274 6.10 7.61 1.71
CA ALA A 274 7.39 8.23 1.39
C ALA A 274 7.55 9.66 1.93
N ASP A 275 6.44 10.38 2.12
CA ASP A 275 6.36 11.69 2.82
C ASP A 275 6.47 11.56 4.35
N GLY A 276 6.59 10.34 4.88
CA GLY A 276 6.56 10.02 6.29
C GLY A 276 5.16 9.89 6.89
N GLY A 277 4.11 10.03 6.07
CA GLY A 277 2.72 9.81 6.43
C GLY A 277 2.34 8.34 6.54
N VAL A 278 1.03 8.08 6.64
CA VAL A 278 0.47 6.73 6.76
C VAL A 278 -0.85 6.59 6.02
N ALA A 279 -1.05 5.45 5.37
CA ALA A 279 -2.36 5.01 4.87
C ALA A 279 -2.74 3.69 5.57
N CYS A 280 -3.93 3.64 6.14
CA CYS A 280 -4.40 2.56 6.98
C CYS A 280 -5.81 2.14 6.58
N GLY A 281 -6.14 0.84 6.67
CA GLY A 281 -7.49 0.40 6.36
C GLY A 281 -7.71 -1.11 6.39
N PHE A 282 -8.97 -1.48 6.23
CA PHE A 282 -9.43 -2.83 5.93
C PHE A 282 -9.58 -2.95 4.42
N PHE A 283 -8.68 -3.70 3.80
CA PHE A 283 -8.60 -3.87 2.35
C PHE A 283 -9.10 -5.28 1.99
N GLY A 284 -10.19 -5.37 1.23
CA GLY A 284 -10.78 -6.66 0.89
C GLY A 284 -11.93 -6.54 -0.11
N GLY A 285 -11.68 -6.99 -1.35
CA GLY A 285 -12.67 -6.94 -2.42
C GLY A 285 -13.23 -5.53 -2.63
N ASN A 286 -14.54 -5.44 -2.88
CA ASN A 286 -15.24 -4.19 -3.18
C ASN A 286 -15.63 -3.35 -1.95
N LYS A 287 -15.17 -3.69 -0.74
CA LYS A 287 -15.49 -2.97 0.51
C LYS A 287 -14.22 -2.62 1.27
N SER A 288 -13.53 -1.59 0.78
CA SER A 288 -12.35 -1.01 1.42
C SER A 288 -12.77 0.15 2.32
N SER A 289 -12.37 0.13 3.60
CA SER A 289 -12.56 1.23 4.56
C SER A 289 -11.23 1.62 5.20
N GLY A 290 -11.02 2.90 5.49
CA GLY A 290 -9.69 3.35 5.93
C GLY A 290 -9.52 4.86 6.04
N PHE A 291 -8.27 5.28 6.17
CA PHE A 291 -7.84 6.66 6.19
C PHE A 291 -6.45 6.84 5.59
N VAL A 292 -6.16 8.06 5.17
CA VAL A 292 -4.82 8.52 4.76
C VAL A 292 -4.51 9.79 5.54
N ALA A 293 -3.31 9.85 6.12
CA ALA A 293 -2.77 10.99 6.86
C ALA A 293 -1.38 11.32 6.27
N SER A 294 -1.36 12.20 5.27
CA SER A 294 -0.25 12.38 4.31
C SER A 294 -0.41 13.71 3.56
N ASP A 295 0.67 14.24 2.96
CA ASP A 295 0.63 15.39 2.04
C ASP A 295 -0.18 16.60 2.56
N GLY A 296 -0.01 16.92 3.85
CA GLY A 296 -0.68 18.06 4.50
C GLY A 296 -2.17 17.87 4.79
N ARG A 297 -2.74 16.67 4.58
CA ARG A 297 -4.17 16.38 4.82
C ARG A 297 -4.41 15.01 5.48
N THR A 298 -5.45 14.94 6.31
CA THR A 298 -5.99 13.68 6.83
C THR A 298 -7.42 13.51 6.33
N TRP A 299 -7.79 12.32 5.88
CA TRP A 299 -9.12 12.00 5.38
C TRP A 299 -9.46 10.51 5.52
N THR A 300 -10.75 10.19 5.61
CA THR A 300 -11.29 8.83 5.74
C THR A 300 -12.06 8.39 4.50
N PHE A 301 -12.22 7.08 4.30
CA PHE A 301 -12.99 6.49 3.21
C PHE A 301 -13.69 5.19 3.64
N GLY A 302 -14.76 4.81 2.95
CA GLY A 302 -15.50 3.57 3.20
C GLY A 302 -16.15 3.46 4.58
N ILE A 303 -16.43 4.60 5.21
CA ILE A 303 -17.27 4.77 6.40
C ILE A 303 -18.76 4.71 6.04
#